data_AF-A0A2S9FS45-F1
#
_entry.id   AF-A0A2S9FS45-F1
#
_cell.length_a   1.000
_cell.length_b   1.000
_cell.length_c   1.000
_cell.angle_alpha   90.00
_cell.angle_beta   90.00
_cell.angle_gamma   90.00
#
_symmetry.space_group_name_H-M   'P 1'
#
loop_
_entity.id
_entity.type
_entity.pdbx_description
1 polymer ?
#
loop_
_entity_poly.entity_id
_entity_poly.type
_entity_poly.pdbx_seq_one_letter_code
_entity_poly.pdbx_strand_id
1 'polypeptide(L)'
;APLNVGATGTTATRTDSGFRIDGVKDRVEAGAESGAALVVATCDGELRQFLVATDAPGVTVTAQKSVDMVKRYARVQFDGVEVAESAAVGTAA
;
A
#
# COMPACT_ATOMS: atom_id res chain seq x y z
N ALA A 1 -11.79 20.06 4.31
CA ALA A 1 -12.77 18.96 4.48
C ALA A 1 -12.36 18.11 5.68
N PRO A 2 -13.29 17.50 6.44
CA PRO A 2 -12.93 16.56 7.49
C PRO A 2 -12.10 15.40 6.92
N LEU A 3 -11.24 14.80 7.75
CA LEU A 3 -10.49 13.59 7.41
C LEU A 3 -11.48 12.44 7.16
N ASN A 4 -11.64 12.02 5.90
CA ASN A 4 -12.42 10.85 5.55
C ASN A 4 -11.52 9.60 5.67
N VAL A 5 -11.64 8.90 6.80
CA VAL A 5 -10.82 7.72 7.12
C VAL A 5 -11.08 6.54 6.17
N GLY A 6 -12.25 6.49 5.49
CA GLY A 6 -12.63 5.42 4.57
C GLY A 6 -12.19 5.61 3.11
N ALA A 7 -11.83 6.83 2.70
CA ALA A 7 -11.33 7.10 1.36
C ALA A 7 -9.82 6.82 1.32
N THR A 8 -9.42 5.58 1.06
CA THR A 8 -8.02 5.31 0.76
C THR A 8 -7.69 5.93 -0.59
N GLY A 9 -6.73 6.87 -0.64
CA GLY A 9 -6.18 7.37 -1.91
C GLY A 9 -5.37 6.30 -2.68
N THR A 10 -5.27 5.08 -2.13
CA THR A 10 -4.68 3.92 -2.79
C THR A 10 -5.79 3.08 -3.42
N THR A 11 -5.67 2.79 -4.71
CA THR A 11 -6.61 1.98 -5.47
C THR A 11 -5.94 0.70 -5.95
N ALA A 12 -6.75 -0.34 -6.12
CA ALA A 12 -6.38 -1.54 -6.85
C ALA A 12 -7.37 -1.72 -8.01
N THR A 13 -6.86 -2.03 -9.19
CA THR A 13 -7.67 -2.32 -10.38
C THR A 13 -7.38 -3.74 -10.83
N ARG A 14 -8.41 -4.53 -11.16
CA ARG A 14 -8.21 -5.87 -11.71
C ARG A 14 -7.47 -5.81 -13.05
N THR A 15 -6.58 -6.77 -13.27
CA THR A 15 -5.90 -7.01 -14.54
C THR A 15 -6.11 -8.47 -14.95
N ASP A 16 -5.68 -8.85 -16.16
CA ASP A 16 -5.79 -10.23 -16.64
C ASP A 16 -4.97 -11.23 -15.79
N SER A 17 -3.96 -10.73 -15.05
CA SER A 17 -3.04 -11.54 -14.24
C SER A 17 -3.13 -11.29 -12.72
N GLY A 18 -4.03 -10.41 -12.28
CA GLY A 18 -4.20 -10.07 -10.86
C GLY A 18 -4.68 -8.64 -10.66
N PHE A 19 -3.83 -7.81 -10.05
CA PHE A 19 -4.18 -6.43 -9.69
C PHE A 19 -3.04 -5.47 -9.95
N ARG A 20 -3.39 -4.25 -10.36
CA ARG A 20 -2.52 -3.09 -10.39
C ARG A 20 -2.84 -2.18 -9.21
N ILE A 21 -1.83 -1.81 -8.43
CA ILE A 21 -1.96 -0.95 -7.25
C ILE A 21 -1.31 0.42 -7.52
N ASP A 22 -2.06 1.48 -7.24
CA ASP A 22 -1.63 2.87 -7.38
C ASP A 22 -1.96 3.66 -6.11
N GLY A 23 -1.05 4.55 -5.69
CA GLY A 23 -1.30 5.51 -4.62
C GLY A 23 -0.19 5.57 -3.57
N VAL A 24 -0.52 6.12 -2.39
CA VAL A 24 0.48 6.39 -1.34
C VAL A 24 -0.04 5.98 0.03
N LYS A 25 0.82 5.34 0.82
CA LYS A 25 0.68 5.19 2.27
C LYS A 25 1.73 6.05 2.96
N ASP A 26 1.29 6.95 3.83
CA ASP A 26 2.19 7.77 4.63
C ASP A 26 2.35 7.18 6.04
N ARG A 27 3.47 7.54 6.69
CA ARG A 27 3.80 7.13 8.07
C ARG A 27 3.70 5.62 8.33
N VAL A 28 4.18 4.80 7.40
CA VAL A 28 4.30 3.35 7.57
C VAL A 28 5.44 3.06 8.55
N GLU A 29 5.11 2.56 9.75
CA GLU A 29 6.11 2.19 10.76
C GLU A 29 7.00 1.06 10.24
N ALA A 30 8.31 1.18 10.43
CA ALA A 30 9.35 0.26 9.95
C ALA A 30 9.31 -0.02 8.43
N GLY A 31 8.69 0.86 7.63
CA GLY A 31 8.49 0.60 6.20
C GLY A 31 9.79 0.49 5.39
N ALA A 32 10.85 1.18 5.79
CA ALA A 32 12.16 1.12 5.14
C ALA A 32 12.94 -0.17 5.46
N GLU A 33 12.57 -0.83 6.55
CA GLU A 33 13.18 -2.08 7.04
C GLU A 33 12.37 -3.32 6.67
N SER A 34 11.15 -3.15 6.15
CA SER A 34 10.24 -4.24 5.85
C SER A 34 10.47 -4.77 4.44
N GLY A 35 10.45 -6.10 4.27
CA GLY A 35 10.49 -6.74 2.94
C GLY A 35 9.14 -6.81 2.23
N ALA A 36 8.03 -6.59 2.95
CA ALA A 36 6.69 -6.53 2.39
C ALA A 36 5.78 -5.61 3.22
N ALA A 37 4.73 -5.10 2.59
CA ALA A 37 3.67 -4.32 3.23
C ALA A 37 2.30 -4.95 2.95
N LEU A 38 1.43 -4.98 3.97
CA LEU A 38 0.02 -5.28 3.79
C LEU A 38 -0.74 -3.99 3.45
N VAL A 39 -1.14 -3.86 2.19
CA VAL A 39 -1.68 -2.64 1.62
C VAL A 39 -3.20 -2.73 1.54
N VAL A 40 -3.89 -1.81 2.22
CA VAL A 40 -5.34 -1.61 2.05
C VAL A 40 -5.56 -0.69 0.86
N ALA A 41 -6.35 -1.12 -0.13
CA ALA A 41 -6.72 -0.32 -1.30
C ALA A 41 -8.19 -0.51 -1.65
N THR A 42 -8.79 0.52 -2.27
CA THR A 42 -10.12 0.40 -2.85
C THR A 42 -10.04 -0.36 -4.17
N CYS A 43 -10.75 -1.48 -4.28
CA CYS A 43 -10.88 -2.30 -5.47
C CYS A 43 -12.36 -2.44 -5.79
N ASP A 44 -12.79 -2.04 -6.98
CA ASP A 44 -14.20 -2.12 -7.42
C ASP A 44 -15.20 -1.48 -6.42
N GLY A 45 -14.76 -0.44 -5.71
CA GLY A 45 -15.57 0.28 -4.71
C GLY A 45 -15.54 -0.31 -3.29
N GLU A 46 -14.91 -1.46 -3.10
CA GLU A 46 -14.78 -2.13 -1.80
C GLU A 46 -13.34 -2.09 -1.28
N LEU A 47 -13.14 -2.22 0.02
CA LEU A 47 -11.79 -2.30 0.60
C LEU A 47 -11.26 -3.72 0.51
N ARG A 48 -10.03 -3.87 0.01
CA ARG A 48 -9.31 -5.14 -0.04
C ARG A 48 -7.87 -4.97 0.40
N GLN A 49 -7.25 -6.07 0.85
CA GLN A 49 -5.87 -6.10 1.31
C GLN A 49 -4.99 -6.88 0.32
N PHE A 50 -3.78 -6.38 0.11
CA PHE A 50 -2.79 -6.98 -0.80
C PHE A 50 -1.44 -7.05 -0.11
N LEU A 51 -0.78 -8.20 -0.18
CA LEU A 51 0.61 -8.34 0.24
C LEU A 51 1.53 -7.90 -0.91
N VAL A 52 2.29 -6.82 -0.70
CA VAL A 52 3.15 -6.23 -1.72
C VAL A 52 4.60 -6.25 -1.23
N ALA A 53 5.51 -6.84 -2.01
CA ALA A 53 6.95 -6.78 -1.72
C ALA A 53 7.46 -5.34 -1.85
N THR A 54 8.31 -4.88 -0.93
CA THR A 54 8.77 -3.49 -0.93
C THR A 54 9.80 -3.17 -2.01
N ASP A 55 10.37 -4.21 -2.63
CA ASP A 55 11.28 -4.13 -3.79
C ASP A 55 10.57 -4.42 -5.13
N ALA A 56 9.25 -4.59 -5.12
CA ALA A 56 8.49 -4.80 -6.35
C ALA A 56 8.63 -3.60 -7.30
N PRO A 57 8.67 -3.82 -8.63
CA PRO A 57 8.68 -2.74 -9.61
C PRO A 57 7.52 -1.75 -9.37
N GLY A 58 7.81 -0.45 -9.36
CA GLY A 58 6.83 0.61 -9.08
C GLY A 58 6.64 0.94 -7.60
N VAL A 59 7.28 0.21 -6.67
CA VAL A 59 7.29 0.58 -5.25
C VAL A 59 8.45 1.53 -4.97
N THR A 60 8.17 2.62 -4.25
CA THR A 60 9.20 3.53 -3.72
C THR A 60 8.98 3.74 -2.23
N VAL A 61 9.98 3.40 -1.43
CA VAL A 61 9.98 3.60 0.02
C VAL A 61 10.90 4.76 0.38
N THR A 62 10.37 5.79 1.04
CA THR A 62 11.13 6.97 1.47
C THR A 62 11.01 7.16 2.97
N ALA A 63 12.12 7.00 3.70
CA ALA A 63 12.18 7.28 5.14
C ALA A 63 11.71 8.70 5.46
N GLN A 64 10.92 8.85 6.51
CA GLN A 64 10.34 10.11 6.95
C GLN A 64 10.99 10.58 8.25
N LYS A 65 11.22 11.89 8.37
CA LYS A 65 11.63 12.49 9.63
C LYS A 65 10.46 12.46 10.61
N SER A 66 10.76 12.14 11.86
CA SER A 66 9.80 12.08 12.96
C SER A 66 10.35 12.83 14.17
N VAL A 67 9.45 13.36 15.00
CA VAL A 67 9.80 13.90 16.32
C VAL A 67 10.04 12.78 17.34
N ASP A 68 9.43 11.62 17.10
CA ASP A 68 9.72 10.39 17.83
C ASP A 68 11.04 9.83 17.31
N MET A 69 12.07 9.84 18.17
CA MET A 69 13.42 9.40 17.86
C MET A 69 13.61 7.88 17.99
N VAL A 70 12.57 7.16 18.40
CA VAL A 70 12.56 5.69 18.52
C VAL A 70 11.86 5.07 17.31
N LYS A 71 10.69 5.58 16.94
CA LYS A 71 9.92 5.05 15.80
C LYS A 71 10.48 5.54 14.46
N ARG A 72 10.67 4.60 13.54
CA ARG A 72 11.06 4.87 12.15
C ARG A 72 9.85 4.74 11.26
N TYR A 73 9.64 5.73 10.42
CA TYR A 73 8.51 5.79 9.50
C TYR A 73 9.00 5.92 8.07
N ALA A 74 8.20 5.43 7.13
CA ALA A 74 8.39 5.64 5.71
C ALA A 74 7.09 6.08 5.03
N ARG A 75 7.24 6.80 3.92
CA ARG A 75 6.22 6.97 2.90
C ARG A 75 6.43 5.90 1.85
N VAL A 76 5.39 5.12 1.54
CA VAL A 76 5.42 4.09 0.51
C VAL A 76 4.52 4.52 -0.63
N GLN A 77 5.11 4.72 -1.81
CA GLN A 77 4.40 5.02 -3.04
C GLN A 77 4.32 3.77 -3.91
N PHE A 78 3.16 3.55 -4.50
CA PHE A 78 2.86 2.52 -5.48
C PHE A 78 2.51 3.23 -6.79
N ASP A 79 3.30 2.99 -7.83
CA ASP A 79 3.11 3.54 -9.16
C ASP A 79 2.95 2.37 -10.15
N GLY A 80 1.70 1.98 -10.41
CA GLY A 80 1.38 0.85 -11.27
C GLY A 80 1.98 -0.49 -10.84
N VAL A 81 1.94 -0.80 -9.54
CA VAL A 81 2.53 -2.02 -9.01
C VAL A 81 1.63 -3.21 -9.35
N GLU A 82 2.13 -4.12 -10.18
CA GLU A 82 1.43 -5.36 -10.55
C GLU A 82 1.65 -6.44 -9.49
N VAL A 83 0.56 -7.06 -9.02
CA VAL A 83 0.58 -8.20 -8.11
C VAL A 83 -0.33 -9.32 -8.61
N ALA A 84 0.05 -10.56 -8.35
CA ALA A 84 -0.74 -11.73 -8.72
C ALA A 84 -2.04 -11.82 -7.91
N GLU A 85 -3.03 -12.60 -8.38
CA GLU A 85 -4.28 -12.83 -7.64
C GLU A 85 -4.02 -13.37 -6.22
N SER A 86 -2.99 -14.20 -6.05
CA SER A 86 -2.59 -14.76 -4.75
C SER A 86 -2.06 -13.74 -3.74
N ALA A 87 -1.74 -12.52 -4.18
CA ALA A 87 -1.34 -11.43 -3.29
C ALA A 87 -2.53 -10.85 -2.53
N ALA A 88 -3.76 -11.05 -3.00
CA ALA A 88 -4.94 -10.61 -2.29
C ALA A 88 -5.16 -11.46 -1.03
N VAL A 89 -5.27 -10.80 0.11
CA VAL A 89 -5.44 -11.44 1.42
C VAL A 89 -6.91 -11.42 1.82
N GLY A 90 -7.50 -12.60 1.99
CA GLY A 90 -8.91 -12.74 2.36
C GLY A 90 -9.89 -12.29 1.27
N THR A 91 -11.08 -11.87 1.70
CA THR A 91 -12.14 -11.33 0.83
C THR A 91 -12.28 -9.83 1.02
N ALA A 92 -13.00 -9.17 0.11
CA ALA A 92 -13.41 -7.78 0.30
C ALA A 92 -14.32 -7.64 1.54
N ALA A 93 -14.32 -6.44 2.13
CA ALA A 93 -15.02 -6.11 3.38
C ALA A 93 -16.52 -5.87 3.19
#